data_AF-A0A136MB08-F1
#
_entry.id   AF-A0A136MB08-F1
#
_cell.length_a   1.000
_cell.length_b   1.000
_cell.length_c   1.000
_cell.angle_alpha   90.00
_cell.angle_beta   90.00
_cell.angle_gamma   90.00
#
_symmetry.space_group_name_H-M   'P 1'
#
loop_
_entity.id
_entity.type
_entity.pdbx_description
1 polymer ?
#
loop_
_entity_poly.entity_id
_entity_poly.type
_entity_poly.pdbx_seq_one_letter_code
_entity_poly.pdbx_strand_id
1 'polypeptide(L)'
;MGGIEGIYSVSIVAEKKGKGFLSPVEKNKIMSRKENYSTVVILRDTKDPNREYIEIPLDKENLPSYSIRGEFTKMKDSNIMVYKHLERRGEYSTYTFTYDEARDMLEGIRTENSGQTEYTYKLTYIKLHPKEAVTTNQP
;
A
#
# COMPACT_ATOMS: atom_id res chain seq x y z
N MET A 1 4.19 -9.42 -19.78
CA MET A 1 4.61 -8.06 -19.37
C MET A 1 3.78 -7.69 -18.16
N GLY A 2 4.15 -8.19 -16.98
CA GLY A 2 3.54 -7.82 -15.71
C GLY A 2 4.33 -6.65 -15.11
N GLY A 3 3.66 -5.51 -14.89
CA GLY A 3 4.26 -4.33 -14.26
C GLY A 3 3.38 -3.82 -13.12
N ILE A 4 3.82 -2.78 -12.42
CA ILE A 4 3.09 -2.18 -11.28
C ILE A 4 1.82 -1.44 -11.73
N GLU A 5 1.70 -1.11 -13.01
CA GLU A 5 0.50 -0.46 -13.53
C GLU A 5 -0.69 -1.41 -13.54
N GLY A 6 -1.85 -0.91 -13.11
CA GLY A 6 -3.06 -1.72 -13.07
C GLY A 6 -4.14 -1.18 -12.14
N ILE A 7 -5.24 -1.90 -12.07
CA ILE A 7 -6.32 -1.70 -11.11
C ILE A 7 -6.11 -2.65 -9.95
N TYR A 8 -6.22 -2.16 -8.72
CA TYR A 8 -5.93 -2.91 -7.50
C TYR A 8 -7.09 -2.82 -6.51
N SER A 9 -7.33 -3.92 -5.79
CA SER A 9 -8.09 -3.92 -4.55
C SER A 9 -7.15 -3.68 -3.38
N VAL A 10 -7.52 -2.81 -2.45
CA VAL A 10 -6.67 -2.40 -1.32
C VAL A 10 -7.26 -2.88 0.01
N SER A 11 -6.39 -3.47 0.83
CA SER A 11 -6.69 -3.87 2.21
C SER A 11 -5.70 -3.25 3.18
N ILE A 12 -6.14 -3.00 4.42
CA ILE A 12 -5.30 -2.47 5.50
C ILE A 12 -5.45 -3.30 6.78
N VAL A 13 -4.33 -3.56 7.44
CA VAL A 13 -4.25 -4.08 8.80
C VAL A 13 -3.44 -3.11 9.64
N ALA A 14 -3.99 -2.70 10.78
CA ALA A 14 -3.28 -1.91 11.79
C ALA A 14 -3.06 -2.78 13.03
N GLU A 15 -1.82 -2.88 13.46
CA GLU A 15 -1.38 -3.67 14.60
C GLU A 15 -0.73 -2.76 15.64
N LYS A 16 -0.93 -3.10 16.91
CA LYS A 16 -0.31 -2.43 18.05
C LYS A 16 0.54 -3.45 18.79
N LYS A 17 1.80 -3.11 19.00
CA LYS A 17 2.75 -3.86 19.81
C LYS A 17 3.19 -3.00 20.99
N GLY A 18 3.06 -3.52 22.21
CA GLY A 18 3.49 -2.78 23.40
C GLY A 18 3.35 -3.58 24.69
N LYS A 19 3.89 -3.01 25.77
CA LYS A 19 3.79 -3.57 27.13
C LYS A 19 2.53 -3.06 27.83
N GLY A 20 1.86 -3.95 28.56
CA GLY A 20 0.78 -3.53 29.45
C GLY A 20 1.35 -2.78 30.67
N PHE A 21 0.55 -1.92 31.30
CA PHE A 21 0.95 -1.06 32.43
C PHE A 21 1.65 -1.80 33.59
N LEU A 22 1.44 -3.13 33.71
CA LEU A 22 2.05 -3.98 34.75
C LEU A 22 2.66 -5.29 34.19
N SER A 23 2.77 -5.45 32.87
CA SER A 23 3.26 -6.70 32.27
C SER A 23 4.60 -6.49 31.58
N PRO A 24 5.63 -7.28 31.91
CA PRO A 24 6.89 -7.24 31.17
C PRO A 24 6.76 -7.85 29.76
N VAL A 25 5.64 -8.51 29.47
CA VAL A 25 5.38 -9.22 28.22
C VAL A 25 4.85 -8.25 27.17
N GLU A 26 5.55 -8.18 26.03
CA GLU A 26 5.06 -7.51 24.84
C GLU A 26 3.87 -8.28 24.27
N LYS A 27 2.78 -7.57 23.96
CA LYS A 27 1.60 -8.16 23.31
C LYS A 27 1.38 -7.49 21.97
N ASN A 28 1.09 -8.32 20.97
CA ASN A 28 0.62 -7.88 19.65
C ASN A 28 -0.91 -7.93 19.65
N LYS A 29 -1.55 -6.85 19.19
CA LYS A 29 -3.00 -6.76 19.06
C LYS A 29 -3.35 -6.14 17.70
N ILE A 30 -4.18 -6.82 16.91
CA ILE A 30 -4.80 -6.21 15.73
C ILE A 30 -5.80 -5.17 16.22
N MET A 31 -5.60 -3.92 15.79
CA MET A 31 -6.44 -2.79 16.17
C MET A 31 -7.55 -2.54 15.16
N SER A 32 -7.26 -2.77 13.89
CA SER A 32 -8.22 -2.60 12.81
C SER A 32 -7.82 -3.49 11.64
N ARG A 33 -8.83 -3.99 10.93
CA ARG A 33 -8.68 -4.65 9.65
C ARG A 33 -9.82 -4.19 8.75
N LYS A 34 -9.48 -3.71 7.56
CA LYS A 34 -10.45 -3.45 6.50
C LYS A 34 -9.98 -4.15 5.24
N GLU A 35 -10.75 -5.12 4.79
CA GLU A 35 -10.46 -5.90 3.59
C GLU A 35 -11.18 -5.27 2.39
N ASN A 36 -10.49 -5.19 1.25
CA ASN A 36 -11.02 -4.67 -0.02
C ASN A 36 -11.80 -3.34 0.14
N TYR A 37 -11.27 -2.44 0.97
CA TYR A 37 -11.98 -1.22 1.37
C TYR A 37 -11.88 -0.10 0.33
N SER A 38 -11.02 -0.26 -0.68
CA SER A 38 -10.84 0.69 -1.76
C SER A 38 -10.41 -0.03 -3.03
N THR A 39 -10.81 0.54 -4.17
CA THR A 39 -10.28 0.17 -5.49
C THR A 39 -9.54 1.37 -6.08
N VAL A 40 -8.32 1.13 -6.54
CA VAL A 40 -7.45 2.19 -7.08
C VAL A 40 -6.88 1.78 -8.42
N VAL A 41 -6.49 2.76 -9.22
CA VAL A 41 -5.61 2.56 -10.37
C VAL A 41 -4.24 3.11 -10.04
N ILE A 42 -3.21 2.33 -10.36
CA ILE A 42 -1.81 2.75 -10.33
C ILE A 42 -1.35 2.93 -11.77
N LEU A 43 -0.83 4.11 -12.08
CA LEU A 43 -0.40 4.52 -13.41
C LEU A 43 1.02 5.06 -13.34
N ARG A 44 1.83 4.81 -14.37
CA ARG A 44 3.14 5.44 -14.49
C ARG A 44 2.96 6.95 -14.68
N ASP A 45 3.70 7.73 -13.90
CA ASP A 45 3.76 9.17 -14.08
C ASP A 45 4.91 9.52 -15.02
N THR A 46 4.59 10.24 -16.09
CA THR A 46 5.55 10.69 -17.09
C THR A 46 5.86 12.19 -16.98
N LYS A 47 5.20 12.90 -16.06
CA LYS A 47 5.30 14.36 -15.92
C LYS A 47 6.28 14.80 -14.83
N ASP A 48 6.53 13.97 -13.82
CA ASP A 48 7.44 14.27 -12.72
C ASP A 48 8.61 13.26 -12.70
N PRO A 49 9.87 13.71 -12.85
CA PRO A 49 11.02 12.81 -12.86
C PRO A 49 11.34 12.16 -11.50
N ASN A 50 10.74 12.64 -10.40
CA ASN A 50 10.97 12.12 -9.05
C ASN A 50 9.85 11.19 -8.57
N ARG A 51 8.80 11.01 -9.38
CA ARG A 51 7.64 10.18 -9.08
C ARG A 51 7.43 9.20 -10.22
N GLU A 52 7.53 7.91 -9.93
CA GLU A 52 7.41 6.89 -10.98
C GLU A 52 5.98 6.48 -11.23
N TYR A 53 5.17 6.36 -10.18
CA TYR A 53 3.76 6.01 -10.30
C TYR A 53 2.88 6.87 -9.42
N ILE A 54 1.63 7.05 -9.85
CA ILE A 54 0.58 7.71 -9.09
C ILE A 54 -0.56 6.74 -8.83
N GLU A 55 -1.16 6.86 -7.65
CA GLU A 55 -2.38 6.16 -7.28
C GLU A 55 -3.57 7.11 -7.39
N ILE A 56 -4.60 6.66 -8.09
CA ILE A 56 -5.87 7.37 -8.23
C ILE A 56 -7.00 6.45 -7.75
N PRO A 57 -7.84 6.89 -6.81
CA PRO A 57 -8.99 6.11 -6.36
C PRO A 57 -10.05 6.05 -7.47
N LEU A 58 -10.64 4.87 -7.66
CA LEU A 58 -11.72 4.64 -8.63
C LEU A 58 -13.11 4.66 -8.00
N ASP A 59 -13.18 4.77 -6.68
CA ASP A 59 -14.44 4.68 -5.95
C ASP A 59 -15.31 5.93 -6.17
N LYS A 60 -16.51 5.72 -6.73
CA LYS A 60 -17.37 6.80 -7.23
C LYS A 60 -18.25 7.43 -6.15
N GLU A 61 -18.43 6.76 -5.02
CA GLU A 61 -19.32 7.25 -3.94
C GLU A 61 -18.61 8.24 -2.99
N ASN A 62 -17.28 8.24 -2.97
CA ASN A 62 -16.46 9.09 -2.09
C ASN A 62 -15.19 9.57 -2.82
N LEU A 63 -15.35 10.33 -3.90
CA LEU A 63 -14.20 10.94 -4.58
C LEU A 63 -13.46 11.88 -3.60
N PRO A 64 -12.19 11.62 -3.27
CA PRO A 64 -11.45 12.47 -2.36
C PRO A 64 -11.20 13.85 -2.99
N SER A 65 -10.90 14.84 -2.14
CA SER A 65 -10.61 16.21 -2.57
C SER A 65 -9.39 16.33 -3.50
N TYR A 66 -8.58 15.27 -3.61
CA TYR A 66 -7.40 15.20 -4.48
C TYR A 66 -7.59 14.09 -5.52
N SER A 67 -7.28 14.41 -6.77
CA SER A 67 -7.30 13.44 -7.87
C SER A 67 -6.19 12.38 -7.75
N ILE A 68 -5.14 12.66 -6.98
CA ILE A 68 -4.03 11.73 -6.69
C ILE A 68 -4.07 11.44 -5.19
N ARG A 69 -4.12 10.16 -4.82
CA ARG A 69 -4.14 9.70 -3.42
C ARG A 69 -2.77 9.24 -2.94
N GLY A 70 -1.90 8.82 -3.85
CA GLY A 70 -0.57 8.34 -3.49
C GLY A 70 0.46 8.48 -4.60
N GLU A 71 1.71 8.50 -4.19
CA GLU A 71 2.88 8.69 -5.05
C GLU A 71 3.90 7.59 -4.75
N PHE A 72 4.33 6.84 -5.76
CA PHE A 72 5.38 5.84 -5.64
C PHE A 72 6.68 6.35 -6.26
N THR A 73 7.77 6.23 -5.53
CA THR A 73 9.14 6.48 -6.00
C THR A 73 9.95 5.21 -5.76
N LYS A 74 10.51 4.63 -6.83
CA LYS A 74 11.32 3.42 -6.71
C LYS A 74 12.72 3.76 -6.19
N MET A 75 13.23 2.90 -5.33
CA MET A 75 14.62 2.96 -4.90
C MET A 75 15.49 2.28 -5.96
N LYS A 76 16.63 2.90 -6.32
CA LYS A 76 17.56 2.34 -7.30
C LYS A 76 17.88 0.88 -6.99
N ASP A 77 17.88 0.05 -8.04
CA ASP A 77 18.34 -1.35 -8.02
C ASP A 77 17.62 -2.28 -7.02
N SER A 78 16.36 -1.99 -6.67
CA SER A 78 15.54 -2.86 -5.81
C SER A 78 14.09 -2.95 -6.26
N ASN A 79 13.37 -3.97 -5.77
CA ASN A 79 11.90 -4.05 -5.84
C ASN A 79 11.21 -3.21 -4.75
N ILE A 80 11.97 -2.38 -4.03
CA ILE A 80 11.50 -1.53 -2.95
C ILE A 80 11.11 -0.16 -3.50
N MET A 81 9.98 0.35 -3.01
CA MET A 81 9.48 1.68 -3.34
C MET A 81 9.13 2.44 -2.05
N VAL A 82 9.28 3.75 -2.11
CA VAL A 82 8.71 4.66 -1.13
C VAL A 82 7.34 5.08 -1.64
N TYR A 83 6.30 4.82 -0.86
CA TYR A 83 4.94 5.26 -1.13
C TYR A 83 4.56 6.40 -0.19
N LYS A 84 4.17 7.52 -0.76
CA LYS A 84 3.64 8.67 -0.03
C LYS A 84 2.12 8.69 -0.18
N HIS A 85 1.40 8.39 0.89
CA HIS A 85 -0.05 8.47 0.98
C HIS A 85 -0.47 9.89 1.34
N LEU A 86 -1.19 10.56 0.45
CA LEU A 86 -1.68 11.92 0.66
C LEU A 86 -2.97 11.88 1.46
N GLU A 87 -2.97 12.42 2.69
CA GLU A 87 -4.11 12.33 3.60
C GLU A 87 -5.11 13.47 3.36
N ARG A 88 -4.89 14.63 4.00
CA ARG A 88 -5.68 15.86 3.88
C ARG A 88 -4.74 17.06 4.08
N ARG A 89 -5.00 18.20 3.43
CA ARG A 89 -4.36 19.51 3.72
C ARG A 89 -2.83 19.47 3.90
N GLY A 90 -2.11 18.87 2.95
CA GLY A 90 -0.64 18.84 2.96
C GLY A 90 -0.02 17.82 3.92
N GLU A 91 -0.82 17.10 4.70
CA GLU A 91 -0.36 15.96 5.50
C GLU A 91 -0.23 14.71 4.63
N TYR A 92 0.83 13.95 4.89
CA TYR A 92 1.09 12.69 4.21
C TYR A 92 1.72 11.67 5.16
N SER A 93 1.52 10.41 4.81
CA SER A 93 2.08 9.25 5.48
C SER A 93 3.03 8.53 4.51
N THR A 94 4.15 8.01 5.00
CA THR A 94 5.10 7.27 4.15
C THR A 94 5.13 5.79 4.51
N TYR A 95 5.08 4.94 3.49
CA TYR A 95 5.19 3.49 3.59
C TYR A 95 6.36 3.00 2.74
N THR A 96 7.02 1.93 3.18
CA THR A 96 7.96 1.17 2.36
C THR A 96 7.20 0.03 1.71
N PHE A 97 7.17 0.02 0.38
CA PHE A 97 6.48 -0.97 -0.43
C PHE A 97 7.43 -1.92 -1.12
N THR A 98 6.96 -3.14 -1.34
CA THR A 98 7.59 -4.13 -2.22
C THR A 98 6.57 -4.63 -3.24
N TYR A 99 7.04 -4.97 -4.44
CA TYR A 99 6.23 -5.61 -5.46
C TYR A 99 6.63 -7.08 -5.62
N ASP A 100 5.65 -7.97 -5.44
CA ASP A 100 5.73 -9.39 -5.73
C ASP A 100 5.12 -9.65 -7.10
N GLU A 101 5.98 -9.74 -8.12
CA GLU A 101 5.58 -9.99 -9.52
C GLU A 101 4.84 -11.31 -9.68
N ALA A 102 5.21 -12.36 -8.94
CA ALA A 102 4.61 -13.69 -9.07
C ALA A 102 3.17 -13.74 -8.56
N ARG A 103 2.79 -12.79 -7.69
CA ARG A 103 1.45 -12.70 -7.10
C ARG A 103 0.67 -11.48 -7.57
N ASP A 104 1.24 -10.68 -8.47
CA ASP A 104 0.71 -9.37 -8.86
C ASP A 104 0.28 -8.52 -7.64
N MET A 105 1.14 -8.46 -6.63
CA MET A 105 0.79 -7.92 -5.31
C MET A 105 1.78 -6.86 -4.85
N LEU A 106 1.28 -5.76 -4.29
CA LEU A 106 2.10 -4.78 -3.57
C LEU A 106 1.83 -4.88 -2.07
N GLU A 107 2.90 -4.91 -1.28
CA GLU A 107 2.81 -4.88 0.18
C GLU A 107 3.59 -3.70 0.73
N GLY A 108 2.89 -2.85 1.49
CA GLY A 108 3.41 -1.64 2.11
C GLY A 108 3.41 -1.74 3.62
N ILE A 109 4.51 -1.34 4.26
CA ILE A 109 4.63 -1.31 5.71
C ILE A 109 5.02 0.10 6.16
N ARG A 110 4.33 0.58 7.20
CA ARG A 110 4.70 1.77 7.97
C ARG A 110 4.69 1.42 9.44
N THR A 111 5.69 1.87 10.16
CA THR A 111 5.77 1.71 11.62
C THR A 111 5.90 3.07 12.28
N GLU A 112 5.18 3.28 13.37
CA GLU A 112 5.21 4.49 14.18
C GLU A 112 5.41 4.14 15.65
N ASN A 113 6.23 4.93 16.35
CA ASN A 113 6.42 4.78 17.78
C ASN A 113 5.74 5.92 18.53
N SER A 114 4.96 5.57 19.55
CA SER A 114 4.35 6.52 20.48
C SER A 114 4.65 6.05 21.91
N GLY A 115 5.70 6.62 22.50
CA GLY A 115 6.21 6.20 23.80
C GLY A 115 6.77 4.78 23.74
N GLN A 116 6.24 3.87 24.56
CA GLN A 116 6.63 2.44 24.58
C GLN A 116 5.76 1.55 23.69
N THR A 117 4.94 2.16 22.84
CA THR A 117 4.05 1.43 21.93
C THR A 117 4.50 1.65 20.50
N GLU A 118 4.63 0.56 19.77
CA GLU A 118 4.82 0.51 18.33
C GLU A 118 3.48 0.24 17.64
N TYR A 119 3.18 0.98 16.59
CA TYR A 119 2.04 0.77 15.71
C TYR A 119 2.56 0.40 14.32
N THR A 120 2.08 -0.71 13.78
CA THR A 120 2.43 -1.15 12.43
C THR A 120 1.19 -1.12 11.56
N TYR A 121 1.30 -0.46 10.42
CA TYR A 121 0.26 -0.39 9.39
C TYR A 121 0.75 -1.14 8.18
N LYS A 122 -0.01 -2.17 7.79
CA LYS A 122 0.24 -2.97 6.59
C LYS A 122 -0.85 -2.69 5.57
N LEU A 123 -0.41 -2.23 4.40
CA LEU A 123 -1.23 -2.10 3.21
C LEU A 123 -0.95 -3.26 2.26
N THR A 124 -2.00 -3.85 1.71
CA THR A 124 -1.90 -4.91 0.71
C THR A 124 -2.76 -4.57 -0.49
N TYR A 125 -2.13 -4.55 -1.66
CA TYR A 125 -2.78 -4.25 -2.93
C TYR A 125 -2.71 -5.51 -3.77
N ILE A 126 -3.87 -6.04 -4.16
CA ILE A 126 -3.97 -7.19 -5.05
C ILE A 126 -4.42 -6.70 -6.41
N LYS A 127 -3.63 -6.95 -7.46
CA LYS A 127 -3.99 -6.52 -8.81
C LYS A 127 -5.24 -7.27 -9.28
N LEU A 128 -6.23 -6.50 -9.72
CA LEU A 128 -7.45 -6.98 -10.33
C LEU A 128 -7.35 -7.00 -11.86
N HIS A 129 -6.60 -6.06 -12.44
CA HIS A 129 -6.41 -5.94 -13.88
C HIS A 129 -5.10 -5.21 -14.25
N PRO A 130 -4.39 -5.59 -15.33
CA PRO A 130 -4.61 -6.80 -16.11
C PRO A 130 -4.26 -8.04 -15.27
N LYS A 131 -5.02 -9.12 -15.41
CA LYS A 131 -4.57 -10.43 -14.92
C LYS A 131 -3.73 -11.06 -16.01
N GLU A 132 -2.58 -11.61 -15.66
CA GLU A 132 -1.85 -12.43 -16.61
C GLU A 132 -2.77 -13.58 -17.08
N ALA A 133 -2.82 -13.82 -18.39
CA ALA A 133 -3.59 -14.92 -18.92
C ALA A 133 -2.99 -16.22 -18.36
N VAL A 134 -3.82 -17.03 -17.71
CA VAL A 134 -3.41 -18.38 -17.28
C VAL A 134 -3.22 -19.21 -18.53
N THR A 135 -1.98 -19.28 -19.04
CA THR A 135 -1.61 -20.18 -20.14
C THR A 135 -1.69 -21.59 -19.58
N THR A 136 -2.87 -22.21 -19.72
CA THR A 136 -3.07 -23.60 -19.30
C THR A 136 -2.44 -24.47 -20.38
N ASN A 137 -1.18 -24.85 -20.19
CA ASN A 137 -0.60 -25.95 -20.96
C ASN A 137 -1.33 -27.23 -20.51
N GLN A 138 -2.40 -27.59 -21.21
CA GLN A 138 -2.96 -28.94 -21.11
C GLN A 138 -1.99 -29.95 -21.76
N PRO A 139 -1.82 -31.14 -21.17
CA PRO A 139 -0.95 -32.19 -21.68
C PRO A 139 -1.41 -32.75 -23.03
#